data_AF-A0A4D4LJF5-F1
#
_entry.id   AF-A0A4D4LJF5-F1
#
_cell.length_a   1.000
_cell.length_b   1.000
_cell.length_c   1.000
_cell.angle_alpha   90.00
_cell.angle_beta   90.00
_cell.angle_gamma   90.00
#
_symmetry.space_group_name_H-M   'P 1'
#
loop_
_entity.id
_entity.type
_entity.pdbx_description
1 polymer ?
#
loop_
_entity_poly.entity_id
_entity_poly.type
_entity_poly.pdbx_seq_one_letter_code
_entity_poly.pdbx_strand_id
1 'polypeptide(L)'
;MAVRPVELVGAESLVGLCINTVPVRVRAVAGVSVSGLLSGLQETQSRLSEHQFAGLPEIQAAAGAGARFDTVVIYENYPVAPGATGDGAVRVRASEGRDATHYTLALTVIPGERLQVRWGYRPDVFDRDAVEVLAARFVRVLEAIAADPACVVGRIDVLSGDERGQLERWGGGVSGGMGEGVAGVLPGLFEGWVRRDGDAVAVVCEGCEVSYGEVNERANRLARVLVGLGVGPESRVGLVVSRSVEMVVALLAVVKAGGVYVPIDPRYPANRIAFMLDDAAPEVVLATVETAERVPQREAGRLLVLDDEHTQQLLAQASVTDLTDVDRVSPVDARHPAYVIYTSGSTGAPKGVVVSRAAVEGFLGAVGERVSLGAGDRLLAVTTVSFDIAALEVFLPLVCGAGVVVASDAEAADPVVLSELVKRWEVSVMQATPTLWQAVVSQVPEMLRGVRVLAGGEVLPAGLARRLGELGSGVVNLYGPTECTIWSTTATLGCDDQCAPPLGRPLCNTSVYVLDGGLGWVSPGVVGELYIAGTGLARGMRGVAG
;
A
#
# COMPACT_ATOMS: atom_id res chain seq x y z
N MET A 1 22.77 35.62 -15.08
CA MET A 1 24.18 36.04 -14.86
C MET A 1 24.47 37.29 -15.70
N ALA A 2 25.39 38.14 -15.25
CA ALA A 2 25.84 39.28 -16.04
C ALA A 2 26.94 38.81 -17.02
N VAL A 3 26.67 38.92 -18.31
CA VAL A 3 27.61 38.64 -19.41
C VAL A 3 28.35 39.93 -19.72
N ARG A 4 29.35 40.23 -18.88
CA ARG A 4 30.33 41.30 -19.14
C ARG A 4 31.70 40.64 -19.25
N PRO A 5 32.26 40.50 -20.46
CA PRO A 5 33.56 39.84 -20.65
C PRO A 5 34.65 40.58 -19.85
N VAL A 6 35.35 39.86 -18.98
CA VAL A 6 36.42 40.43 -18.13
C VAL A 6 37.60 40.95 -18.97
N GLU A 7 37.75 40.39 -20.17
CA GLU A 7 38.78 40.76 -21.15
C GLU A 7 38.49 42.09 -21.86
N LEU A 8 37.25 42.59 -21.81
CA LEU A 8 36.86 43.84 -22.45
C LEU A 8 36.99 44.99 -21.43
N VAL A 9 38.06 45.78 -21.56
CA VAL A 9 38.29 46.98 -20.75
C VAL A 9 37.09 47.93 -20.85
N GLY A 10 36.50 48.32 -19.72
CA GLY A 10 35.33 49.21 -19.66
C GLY A 10 33.99 48.51 -19.78
N ALA A 11 33.95 47.17 -19.79
CA ALA A 11 32.72 46.39 -19.89
C ALA A 11 31.69 46.76 -18.82
N GLU A 12 32.10 47.14 -17.62
CA GLU A 12 31.29 47.64 -16.50
C GLU A 12 30.47 48.91 -16.83
N SER A 13 30.91 49.71 -17.80
CA SER A 13 30.25 50.97 -18.19
C SER A 13 29.28 50.82 -19.38
N LEU A 14 29.20 49.63 -19.99
CA LEU A 14 28.31 49.36 -21.11
C LEU A 14 26.84 49.45 -20.68
N VAL A 15 26.06 50.13 -21.53
CA VAL A 15 24.59 50.22 -21.45
C VAL A 15 24.01 49.35 -22.56
N GLY A 16 23.33 48.27 -22.19
CA GLY A 16 22.75 47.32 -23.14
C GLY A 16 22.28 46.03 -22.46
N LEU A 17 21.84 45.06 -23.27
CA LEU A 17 21.43 43.75 -22.77
C LEU A 17 22.66 42.91 -22.40
N CYS A 18 23.06 42.99 -21.14
CA CYS A 18 24.21 42.26 -20.60
C CYS A 18 23.80 41.16 -19.60
N ILE A 19 22.51 40.80 -19.53
CA ILE A 19 22.03 39.70 -18.69
C ILE A 19 21.69 38.49 -19.55
N ASN A 20 22.06 37.30 -19.07
CA ASN A 20 21.72 36.04 -19.71
C ASN A 20 21.22 35.02 -18.68
N THR A 21 20.31 34.16 -19.11
CA THR A 21 19.81 33.04 -18.30
C THR A 21 20.48 31.76 -18.77
N VAL A 22 21.20 31.10 -17.86
CA VAL A 22 21.94 29.87 -18.16
C VAL A 22 21.42 28.72 -17.28
N PRO A 23 21.22 27.51 -17.83
CA PRO A 23 20.84 26.36 -17.02
C PRO A 23 21.96 26.00 -16.03
N VAL A 24 21.61 25.81 -14.77
CA VAL A 24 22.54 25.36 -13.72
C VAL A 24 22.16 23.95 -13.30
N ARG A 25 23.03 22.98 -13.56
CA ARG A 25 22.83 21.60 -13.12
C ARG A 25 23.45 21.39 -11.73
N VAL A 26 22.60 21.24 -10.72
CA VAL A 26 23.01 20.88 -9.36
C VAL A 26 22.81 19.38 -9.14
N ARG A 27 23.82 18.69 -8.61
CA ARG A 27 23.70 17.28 -8.19
C ARG A 27 23.82 17.21 -6.67
N ALA A 28 22.68 17.28 -5.97
CA ALA A 28 22.63 17.11 -4.52
C ALA A 28 22.70 15.62 -4.18
N VAL A 29 23.90 15.13 -3.86
CA VAL A 29 24.11 13.74 -3.42
C VAL A 29 23.99 13.70 -1.90
N ALA A 30 23.11 12.84 -1.39
CA ALA A 30 22.74 12.82 0.04
C ALA A 30 23.95 12.72 0.99
N GLY A 31 25.01 11.97 0.64
CA GLY A 31 26.20 11.78 1.47
C GLY A 31 27.30 12.85 1.35
N VAL A 32 27.12 13.88 0.51
CA VAL A 32 28.10 14.95 0.33
C VAL A 32 27.88 16.05 1.37
N SER A 33 28.95 16.68 1.87
CA SER A 33 28.83 17.85 2.75
C SER A 33 28.34 19.08 1.97
N VAL A 34 27.69 20.01 2.65
CA VAL A 34 27.28 21.29 2.04
C VAL A 34 28.50 22.03 1.48
N SER A 35 29.60 22.12 2.22
CA SER A 35 30.84 22.73 1.74
C SER A 35 31.38 22.08 0.46
N GLY A 36 31.29 20.74 0.38
CA GLY A 36 31.70 19.98 -0.80
C GLY A 36 30.79 20.25 -2.00
N LEU A 37 29.47 20.31 -1.78
CA LEU A 37 28.49 20.66 -2.82
C LEU A 37 28.73 22.07 -3.36
N LEU A 38 28.91 23.06 -2.47
CA LEU A 38 29.15 24.46 -2.85
C LEU A 38 30.48 24.62 -3.59
N SER A 39 31.54 23.95 -3.12
CA SER A 39 32.85 23.98 -3.79
C SER A 39 32.78 23.37 -5.19
N GLY A 40 32.11 22.22 -5.34
CA GLY A 40 31.91 21.58 -6.64
C GLY A 40 31.03 22.41 -7.59
N LEU A 41 30.02 23.09 -7.06
CA LEU A 41 29.20 24.04 -7.82
C LEU A 41 30.04 25.23 -8.29
N GLN A 42 30.84 25.83 -7.40
CA GLN A 42 31.72 26.95 -7.73
C GLN A 42 32.74 26.57 -8.81
N GLU A 43 33.39 25.41 -8.68
CA GLU A 43 34.34 24.91 -9.67
C GLU A 43 33.68 24.72 -11.04
N THR A 44 32.49 24.10 -11.05
CA THR A 44 31.71 23.91 -12.28
C THR A 44 31.30 25.22 -12.91
N GLN A 45 30.79 26.19 -12.14
CA GLN A 45 30.40 27.50 -12.65
C GLN A 45 31.59 28.32 -13.14
N SER A 46 32.73 28.22 -12.48
CA SER A 46 33.97 28.89 -12.89
C SER A 46 34.48 28.36 -14.23
N ARG A 47 34.42 27.03 -14.45
CA ARG A 47 34.76 26.44 -15.75
C ARG A 47 33.80 26.83 -16.87
N LEU A 48 32.54 27.11 -16.54
CA LEU A 48 31.52 27.48 -17.52
C LEU A 48 31.49 28.98 -17.81
N SER A 49 32.23 29.82 -17.08
CA SER A 49 32.16 31.28 -17.21
C SER A 49 32.48 31.76 -18.63
N GLU A 50 33.45 31.14 -19.28
CA GLU A 50 33.85 31.44 -20.67
C GLU A 50 32.75 31.16 -21.68
N HIS A 51 31.73 30.37 -21.34
CA HIS A 51 30.62 29.99 -22.22
C HIS A 51 29.31 30.69 -21.89
N GLN A 52 29.28 31.59 -20.89
CA GLN A 52 28.04 32.24 -20.42
C GLN A 52 27.46 33.23 -21.44
N PHE A 53 28.16 33.52 -22.54
CA PHE A 53 27.63 34.30 -23.65
C PHE A 53 26.61 33.53 -24.51
N ALA A 54 26.61 32.20 -24.47
CA ALA A 54 25.70 31.38 -25.27
C ALA A 54 24.24 31.61 -24.88
N GLY A 55 23.37 31.83 -25.87
CA GLY A 55 21.97 32.09 -25.60
C GLY A 55 21.23 30.85 -25.11
N LEU A 56 20.26 31.01 -24.19
CA LEU A 56 19.42 29.89 -23.73
C LEU A 56 18.81 29.04 -24.87
N PRO A 57 18.28 29.63 -25.97
CA PRO A 57 17.76 28.84 -27.09
C PRO A 57 18.80 27.93 -27.74
N GLU A 58 20.05 28.41 -27.87
CA GLU A 58 21.15 27.64 -28.43
C GLU A 58 21.55 26.48 -27.50
N ILE A 59 21.63 26.76 -26.20
CA ILE A 59 21.91 25.74 -25.19
C ILE A 59 20.83 24.66 -25.21
N GLN A 60 19.54 25.05 -25.29
CA GLN A 60 18.43 24.11 -25.36
C GLN A 60 18.40 23.32 -26.66
N ALA A 61 18.74 23.93 -27.79
CA ALA A 61 18.86 23.23 -29.06
C ALA A 61 19.96 22.16 -29.03
N ALA A 62 21.10 22.46 -28.38
CA ALA A 62 22.22 21.53 -28.28
C ALA A 62 22.01 20.43 -27.22
N ALA A 63 21.49 20.77 -26.03
CA ALA A 63 21.37 19.86 -24.89
C ALA A 63 19.99 19.19 -24.75
N GLY A 64 18.99 19.65 -25.52
CA GLY A 64 17.63 19.13 -25.50
C GLY A 64 17.00 19.16 -24.11
N ALA A 65 16.47 18.02 -23.67
CA ALA A 65 15.82 17.89 -22.36
C ALA A 65 16.75 18.20 -21.18
N GLY A 66 18.07 18.06 -21.34
CA GLY A 66 19.06 18.32 -20.29
C GLY A 66 19.22 19.78 -19.89
N ALA A 67 18.66 20.72 -20.67
CA ALA A 67 18.68 22.17 -20.41
C ALA A 67 17.30 22.74 -20.06
N ARG A 68 16.32 21.88 -19.76
CA ARG A 68 14.99 22.30 -19.30
C ARG A 68 15.00 22.55 -17.79
N PHE A 69 14.40 23.66 -17.38
CA PHE A 69 14.18 24.04 -15.98
C PHE A 69 12.95 24.93 -15.91
N ASP A 70 12.30 24.94 -14.75
CA ASP A 70 11.07 25.66 -14.44
C ASP A 70 11.24 26.65 -13.27
N THR A 71 12.42 26.64 -12.65
CA THR A 71 12.81 27.52 -11.55
C THR A 71 14.00 28.39 -11.91
N VAL A 72 14.02 29.64 -11.43
CA VAL A 72 15.15 30.55 -11.63
C VAL A 72 15.61 31.13 -10.29
N VAL A 73 16.92 31.27 -10.13
CA VAL A 73 17.53 31.97 -9.00
C VAL A 73 18.24 33.21 -9.54
N ILE A 74 17.89 34.37 -8.99
CA ILE A 74 18.43 35.67 -9.36
C ILE A 74 19.16 36.22 -8.14
N TYR A 75 20.46 36.49 -8.27
CA TYR A 75 21.22 37.19 -7.25
C TYR A 75 21.45 38.62 -7.71
N GLU A 76 20.73 39.57 -7.12
CA GLU A 76 20.79 40.99 -7.49
C GLU A 76 21.93 41.69 -6.77
N ASN A 77 23.12 41.64 -7.37
CA ASN A 77 24.29 42.34 -6.84
C ASN A 77 24.40 43.79 -7.33
N TYR A 78 23.27 44.51 -7.41
CA TYR A 78 23.26 45.93 -7.78
C TYR A 78 23.11 46.77 -6.51
N PRO A 79 24.05 47.69 -6.22
CA PRO A 79 23.87 48.63 -5.13
C PRO A 79 22.84 49.69 -5.54
N VAL A 80 21.55 49.38 -5.39
CA VAL A 80 20.53 50.44 -5.30
C VAL A 80 20.51 50.87 -3.84
N ALA A 81 21.55 51.58 -3.41
CA ALA A 81 21.59 52.12 -2.05
C ALA A 81 20.36 53.02 -1.85
N PRO A 82 19.52 52.81 -0.82
CA PRO A 82 18.54 53.79 -0.41
C PRO A 82 19.30 55.02 0.07
N GLY A 83 19.36 56.07 -0.77
CA GLY A 83 20.17 57.27 -0.51
C GLY A 83 21.12 57.66 -1.64
N ALA A 84 21.25 56.87 -2.72
CA ALA A 84 21.94 57.27 -3.94
C ALA A 84 21.05 58.21 -4.79
N THR A 85 20.68 59.35 -4.23
CA THR A 85 20.36 60.55 -4.99
C THR A 85 21.44 61.54 -4.63
N GLY A 86 22.11 62.13 -5.63
CA GLY A 86 23.23 63.05 -5.47
C GLY A 86 22.92 64.26 -4.58
N ASP A 87 23.90 65.16 -4.46
CA ASP A 87 23.95 66.39 -3.64
C ASP A 87 22.75 67.39 -3.72
N GLY A 88 21.58 67.01 -4.22
CA GLY A 88 20.39 67.85 -4.41
C GLY A 88 19.21 67.55 -3.47
N ALA A 89 18.32 68.54 -3.37
CA ALA A 89 17.14 68.63 -2.49
C ALA A 89 16.01 67.59 -2.73
N VAL A 90 16.24 66.52 -3.49
CA VAL A 90 15.23 65.51 -3.86
C VAL A 90 15.65 64.15 -3.33
N ARG A 91 14.79 63.51 -2.53
CA ARG A 91 14.96 62.11 -2.10
C ARG A 91 13.98 61.20 -2.84
N VAL A 92 14.50 60.15 -3.46
CA VAL A 92 13.69 59.03 -3.93
C VAL A 92 13.24 58.23 -2.71
N ARG A 93 11.92 58.16 -2.47
CA ARG A 93 11.33 57.45 -1.33
C ARG A 93 11.10 55.96 -1.58
N ALA A 94 10.86 55.59 -2.83
CA ALA A 94 10.67 54.21 -3.24
C ALA A 94 11.03 54.07 -4.73
N SER A 95 11.55 52.91 -5.08
CA SER A 95 11.72 52.46 -6.46
C SER A 95 11.07 51.09 -6.55
N GLU A 96 10.10 50.94 -7.45
CA GLU A 96 9.41 49.69 -7.68
C GLU A 96 9.72 49.21 -9.10
N GLY A 97 10.32 48.03 -9.19
CA GLY A 97 10.41 47.26 -10.43
C GLY A 97 9.26 46.25 -10.49
N ARG A 98 8.65 46.11 -11.68
CA ARG A 98 7.71 45.01 -11.97
C ARG A 98 8.36 44.09 -12.99
N ASP A 99 8.79 42.93 -12.52
CA ASP A 99 9.26 41.85 -13.39
C ASP A 99 8.14 40.84 -13.61
N ALA A 100 7.84 40.54 -14.87
CA ALA A 100 6.99 39.42 -15.21
C ALA A 100 7.86 38.15 -15.20
N THR A 101 7.74 37.32 -14.17
CA THR A 101 8.36 35.99 -14.20
C THR A 101 7.56 35.08 -15.14
N HIS A 102 8.25 34.52 -16.14
CA HIS A 102 7.70 33.47 -17.00
C HIS A 102 8.00 32.07 -16.45
N TYR A 103 8.73 31.98 -15.33
CA TYR A 103 9.06 30.74 -14.62
C TYR A 103 8.00 30.41 -13.58
N THR A 104 7.81 29.12 -13.31
CA THR A 104 6.84 28.63 -12.32
C THR A 104 7.17 29.19 -10.93
N LEU A 105 8.46 29.23 -10.59
CA LEU A 105 8.99 29.78 -9.34
C LEU A 105 10.31 30.53 -9.59
N ALA A 106 10.41 31.75 -9.08
CA ALA A 106 11.57 32.61 -9.18
C ALA A 106 12.00 33.04 -7.78
N LEU A 107 13.26 32.81 -7.44
CA LEU A 107 13.87 33.22 -6.19
C LEU A 107 14.83 34.38 -6.45
N THR A 108 14.49 35.58 -6.01
CA THR A 108 15.37 36.74 -6.07
C THR A 108 16.01 36.99 -4.71
N VAL A 109 17.34 36.97 -4.66
CA VAL A 109 18.14 37.19 -3.47
C VAL A 109 18.85 38.53 -3.59
N ILE A 110 18.59 39.43 -2.65
CA ILE A 110 19.18 40.78 -2.59
C ILE A 110 20.07 40.84 -1.34
N PRO A 111 21.40 41.04 -1.50
CA PRO A 111 22.32 41.11 -0.37
C PRO A 111 22.16 42.42 0.41
N GLY A 112 22.46 42.35 1.72
CA GLY A 112 22.46 43.48 2.64
C GLY A 112 22.82 43.00 4.06
N GLU A 113 22.71 43.86 5.06
CA GLU A 113 22.88 43.45 6.48
C GLU A 113 21.91 42.33 6.86
N ARG A 114 20.74 42.30 6.22
CA ARG A 114 19.82 41.16 6.20
C ARG A 114 19.61 40.75 4.76
N LEU A 115 19.74 39.45 4.49
CA LEU A 115 19.42 38.88 3.20
C LEU A 115 17.92 39.09 2.91
N GLN A 116 17.59 39.80 1.84
CA GLN A 116 16.21 39.89 1.39
C GLN A 116 15.97 38.82 0.33
N VAL A 117 14.91 38.05 0.51
CA VAL A 117 14.54 36.96 -0.39
C VAL A 117 13.13 37.22 -0.88
N ARG A 118 12.96 37.34 -2.19
CA ARG A 118 11.67 37.56 -2.85
C ARG A 118 11.31 36.34 -3.67
N TRP A 119 10.08 35.89 -3.52
CA TRP A 119 9.52 34.77 -4.27
C TRP A 119 8.53 35.30 -5.31
N GLY A 120 8.86 35.14 -6.59
CA GLY A 120 7.93 35.30 -7.69
C GLY A 120 7.38 33.94 -8.09
N TYR A 121 6.09 33.81 -8.31
CA TYR A 121 5.49 32.53 -8.67
C TYR A 121 4.27 32.71 -9.58
N ARG A 122 3.94 31.64 -10.29
CA ARG A 122 2.75 31.57 -11.11
C ARG A 122 1.53 31.23 -10.23
N PRO A 123 0.52 32.12 -10.13
CA PRO A 123 -0.63 31.90 -9.25
C PRO A 123 -1.57 30.79 -9.74
N ASP A 124 -1.44 30.35 -11.00
CA ASP A 124 -2.14 29.20 -11.54
C ASP A 124 -1.47 27.86 -11.16
N VAL A 125 -0.27 27.89 -10.56
CA VAL A 125 0.48 26.70 -10.12
C VAL A 125 0.67 26.68 -8.60
N PHE A 126 1.00 27.82 -8.00
CA PHE A 126 1.19 27.96 -6.57
C PHE A 126 0.21 28.96 -5.98
N ASP A 127 -0.42 28.60 -4.88
CA ASP A 127 -1.04 29.58 -3.99
C ASP A 127 0.02 30.23 -3.08
N ARG A 128 -0.42 31.26 -2.35
CA ARG A 128 0.47 31.99 -1.44
C ARG A 128 0.95 31.12 -0.29
N ASP A 129 0.09 30.28 0.26
CA ASP A 129 0.38 29.47 1.44
C ASP A 129 1.48 28.43 1.15
N ALA A 130 1.43 27.80 -0.03
CA ALA A 130 2.47 26.88 -0.50
C ALA A 130 3.83 27.57 -0.61
N VAL A 131 3.88 28.82 -1.09
CA VAL A 131 5.12 29.59 -1.23
C VAL A 131 5.64 30.04 0.14
N GLU A 132 4.76 30.39 1.07
CA GLU A 132 5.16 30.71 2.46
C GLU A 132 5.76 29.49 3.17
N VAL A 133 5.22 28.29 2.94
CA VAL A 133 5.82 27.03 3.42
C VAL A 133 7.19 26.82 2.81
N LEU A 134 7.35 26.99 1.48
CA LEU A 134 8.65 26.87 0.81
C LEU A 134 9.67 27.89 1.34
N ALA A 135 9.25 29.13 1.58
CA ALA A 135 10.10 30.18 2.15
C ALA A 135 10.57 29.80 3.57
N ALA A 136 9.68 29.29 4.41
CA ALA A 136 10.03 28.83 5.75
C ALA A 136 11.00 27.62 5.73
N ARG A 137 10.84 26.70 4.77
CA ARG A 137 11.79 25.60 4.56
C ARG A 137 13.15 26.10 4.08
N PHE A 138 13.17 27.06 3.16
CA PHE A 138 14.40 27.66 2.65
C PHE A 138 15.19 28.35 3.77
N VAL A 139 14.52 29.07 4.66
CA VAL A 139 15.16 29.67 5.86
C VAL A 139 15.81 28.60 6.73
N ARG A 140 15.11 27.49 7.02
CA ARG A 140 15.66 26.38 7.82
C ARG A 140 16.89 25.75 7.17
N VAL A 141 16.90 25.61 5.85
CA VAL A 141 18.09 25.16 5.10
C VAL A 141 19.24 26.15 5.29
N LEU A 142 19.01 27.46 5.13
CA LEU A 142 20.05 28.47 5.32
C LEU A 142 20.59 28.50 6.76
N GLU A 143 19.71 28.37 7.75
CA GLU A 143 20.09 28.30 9.17
C GLU A 143 20.95 27.07 9.47
N ALA A 144 20.58 25.91 8.93
CA ALA A 144 21.37 24.68 9.06
C ALA A 144 22.78 24.84 8.43
N ILE A 145 22.85 25.41 7.23
CA ILE A 145 24.11 25.68 6.53
C ILE A 145 24.98 26.67 7.31
N ALA A 146 24.38 27.74 7.86
CA ALA A 146 25.09 28.75 8.63
C ALA A 146 25.63 28.20 9.97
N ALA A 147 24.90 27.27 10.60
CA ALA A 147 25.29 26.64 11.84
C ALA A 147 26.44 25.62 11.65
N ASP A 148 26.37 24.80 10.60
CA ASP A 148 27.42 23.82 10.26
C ASP A 148 27.58 23.65 8.73
N PRO A 149 28.52 24.37 8.11
CA PRO A 149 28.81 24.22 6.67
C PRO A 149 29.37 22.85 6.27
N ALA A 150 29.85 22.04 7.23
CA ALA A 150 30.35 20.68 6.98
C ALA A 150 29.23 19.62 7.09
N CYS A 151 28.01 20.01 7.46
CA CYS A 151 26.89 19.09 7.56
C CYS A 151 26.61 18.39 6.23
N VAL A 152 26.08 17.18 6.33
CA VAL A 152 25.74 16.33 5.18
C VAL A 152 24.41 16.81 4.59
N VAL A 153 24.36 17.01 3.27
CA VAL A 153 23.18 17.58 2.57
C VAL A 153 21.91 16.79 2.89
N GLY A 154 21.96 15.46 2.85
CA GLY A 154 20.81 14.61 3.15
C GLY A 154 20.36 14.59 4.62
N ARG A 155 21.07 15.26 5.53
CA ARG A 155 20.70 15.37 6.95
C ARG A 155 20.06 16.70 7.31
N ILE A 156 19.91 17.62 6.35
CA ILE A 156 19.26 18.90 6.59
C ILE A 156 17.75 18.66 6.73
N ASP A 157 17.20 18.93 7.91
CA ASP A 157 15.78 18.78 8.17
C ASP A 157 14.98 19.94 7.58
N VAL A 158 14.14 19.62 6.60
CA VAL A 158 13.27 20.57 5.92
C VAL A 158 11.83 20.51 6.42
N LEU A 159 11.53 19.79 7.50
CA LEU A 159 10.20 19.76 8.12
C LEU A 159 10.16 20.55 9.43
N SER A 160 9.06 21.24 9.66
CA SER A 160 8.79 21.90 10.94
C SER A 160 8.30 20.86 11.96
N GLY A 161 8.30 21.22 13.25
CA GLY A 161 7.70 20.38 14.29
C GLY A 161 6.22 20.10 14.03
N ASP A 162 5.48 21.07 13.50
CA ASP A 162 4.05 20.91 13.17
C ASP A 162 3.84 19.97 11.98
N GLU A 163 4.68 20.08 10.94
CA GLU A 163 4.67 19.19 9.78
C GLU A 163 4.96 17.74 10.19
N ARG A 164 5.93 17.52 11.08
CA ARG A 164 6.22 16.21 11.67
C ARG A 164 5.03 15.69 12.48
N GLY A 165 4.49 16.47 13.41
CA GLY A 165 3.33 16.04 14.19
C GLY A 165 2.11 15.73 13.31
N GLN A 166 1.94 16.41 12.17
CA GLN A 166 0.88 16.12 11.20
C GLN A 166 1.11 14.79 10.48
N LEU A 167 2.32 14.55 9.98
CA LEU A 167 2.69 13.30 9.33
C LEU A 167 2.60 12.11 10.29
N GLU A 168 2.94 12.28 11.58
CA GLU A 168 2.73 11.27 12.63
C GLU A 168 1.24 10.91 12.78
N ARG A 169 0.37 11.92 12.83
CA ARG A 169 -1.09 11.71 12.96
C ARG A 169 -1.73 11.07 11.72
N TRP A 170 -1.16 11.32 10.53
CA TRP A 170 -1.65 10.73 9.29
C TRP A 170 -1.13 9.32 9.08
N GLY A 171 0.15 9.10 9.39
CA GLY A 171 0.85 7.84 9.20
C GLY A 171 0.62 6.83 10.32
N GLY A 172 0.24 7.27 11.53
CA GLY A 172 -0.06 6.39 12.65
C GLY A 172 -1.50 5.88 12.62
N GLY A 173 -1.68 4.57 12.51
CA GLY A 173 -2.93 3.92 12.90
C GLY A 173 -3.15 4.07 14.41
N VAL A 174 -4.41 4.16 14.83
CA VAL A 174 -4.73 4.21 16.26
C VAL A 174 -4.24 2.92 16.92
N SER A 175 -3.46 3.05 17.99
CA SER A 175 -3.11 1.92 18.85
C SER A 175 -4.37 1.48 19.61
N GLY A 176 -4.93 0.33 19.27
CA GLY A 176 -6.19 -0.15 19.81
C GLY A 176 -6.84 -1.21 18.91
N GLY A 177 -7.67 -2.08 19.50
CA GLY A 177 -8.21 -3.30 18.86
C GLY A 177 -7.84 -4.55 19.65
N MET A 178 -8.32 -5.74 19.23
CA MET A 178 -8.00 -7.04 19.85
C MET A 178 -6.50 -7.12 20.15
N GLY A 179 -6.15 -7.11 21.44
CA GLY A 179 -4.80 -6.78 21.90
C GLY A 179 -3.74 -7.72 21.35
N GLU A 180 -2.52 -7.18 21.20
CA GLU A 180 -1.32 -7.96 20.95
C GLU A 180 -1.26 -9.15 21.93
N GLY A 181 -1.21 -10.38 21.40
CA GLY A 181 -0.82 -11.55 22.18
C GLY A 181 -1.92 -12.56 22.56
N VAL A 182 -3.16 -12.42 22.11
CA VAL A 182 -4.16 -13.50 22.30
C VAL A 182 -4.16 -14.44 21.09
N ALA A 183 -3.63 -15.64 21.26
CA ALA A 183 -3.69 -16.68 20.24
C ALA A 183 -5.08 -17.35 20.19
N GLY A 184 -5.55 -17.74 19.00
CA GLY A 184 -6.78 -18.52 18.86
C GLY A 184 -8.05 -17.67 18.85
N VAL A 185 -7.89 -16.36 18.62
CA VAL A 185 -8.99 -15.41 18.44
C VAL A 185 -9.89 -15.82 17.29
N LEU A 186 -9.33 -16.20 16.14
CA LEU A 186 -10.15 -16.50 14.96
C LEU A 186 -11.07 -17.71 15.20
N PRO A 187 -10.58 -18.90 15.62
CA PRO A 187 -11.46 -20.00 16.01
C PRO A 187 -12.46 -19.61 17.10
N GLY A 188 -12.02 -18.88 18.13
CA GLY A 188 -12.88 -18.50 19.25
C GLY A 188 -14.02 -17.54 18.86
N LEU A 189 -13.78 -16.60 17.93
CA LEU A 189 -14.81 -15.70 17.40
C LEU A 189 -15.84 -16.48 16.58
N PHE A 190 -15.38 -17.38 15.69
CA PHE A 190 -16.25 -18.25 14.92
C PHE A 190 -17.10 -19.17 15.82
N GLU A 191 -16.47 -19.86 16.78
CA GLU A 191 -17.16 -20.72 17.76
C GLU A 191 -18.09 -19.92 18.69
N GLY A 192 -17.79 -18.64 18.92
CA GLY A 192 -18.70 -17.70 19.59
C GLY A 192 -20.02 -17.53 18.83
N TRP A 193 -19.95 -17.38 17.51
CA TRP A 193 -21.14 -17.32 16.64
C TRP A 193 -21.87 -18.66 16.55
N VAL A 194 -21.16 -19.78 16.47
CA VAL A 194 -21.78 -21.12 16.50
C VAL A 194 -22.62 -21.32 17.77
N ARG A 195 -22.12 -20.88 18.93
CA ARG A 195 -22.88 -20.94 20.19
C ARG A 195 -24.04 -19.97 20.26
N ARG A 196 -23.94 -18.83 19.57
CA ARG A 196 -24.97 -17.79 19.56
C ARG A 196 -26.12 -18.14 18.63
N ASP A 197 -25.79 -18.61 17.42
CA ASP A 197 -26.74 -18.93 16.36
C ASP A 197 -26.13 -19.97 15.40
N GLY A 198 -26.13 -21.24 15.83
CA GLY A 198 -25.58 -22.34 15.05
C GLY A 198 -26.40 -22.71 13.81
N ASP A 199 -27.67 -22.31 13.75
CA ASP A 199 -28.56 -22.62 12.63
C ASP A 199 -28.48 -21.55 11.51
N ALA A 200 -27.88 -20.39 11.79
CA ALA A 200 -27.63 -19.37 10.78
C ALA A 200 -26.76 -19.91 9.63
N VAL A 201 -27.05 -19.46 8.41
CA VAL A 201 -26.29 -19.83 7.21
C VAL A 201 -24.90 -19.20 7.26
N ALA A 202 -23.87 -20.04 7.30
CA ALA A 202 -22.47 -19.60 7.29
C ALA A 202 -21.90 -19.55 5.88
N VAL A 203 -22.14 -20.60 5.09
CA VAL A 203 -21.53 -20.78 3.77
C VAL A 203 -22.62 -21.11 2.77
N VAL A 204 -22.58 -20.44 1.62
CA VAL A 204 -23.37 -20.78 0.44
C VAL A 204 -22.44 -21.10 -0.71
N CYS A 205 -22.60 -22.24 -1.36
CA CYS A 205 -21.82 -22.62 -2.54
C CYS A 205 -22.66 -23.53 -3.44
N GLU A 206 -22.71 -23.25 -4.74
CA GLU A 206 -23.41 -24.07 -5.75
C GLU A 206 -24.86 -24.45 -5.40
N GLY A 207 -25.59 -23.57 -4.72
CA GLY A 207 -26.97 -23.85 -4.30
C GLY A 207 -27.13 -24.49 -2.92
N CYS A 208 -26.04 -24.94 -2.29
CA CYS A 208 -26.05 -25.51 -0.96
C CYS A 208 -25.85 -24.41 0.09
N GLU A 209 -26.74 -24.33 1.07
CA GLU A 209 -26.56 -23.54 2.28
C GLU A 209 -26.10 -24.46 3.42
N VAL A 210 -25.04 -24.07 4.13
CA VAL A 210 -24.46 -24.83 5.24
C VAL A 210 -24.42 -23.92 6.46
N SER A 211 -24.94 -24.40 7.58
CA SER A 211 -25.05 -23.59 8.79
C SER A 211 -23.71 -23.42 9.53
N TYR A 212 -23.64 -22.44 10.42
CA TYR A 212 -22.49 -22.26 11.32
C TYR A 212 -22.16 -23.54 12.10
N GLY A 213 -23.19 -24.20 12.65
CA GLY A 213 -23.07 -25.47 13.35
C GLY A 213 -22.48 -26.56 12.48
N GLU A 214 -23.03 -26.76 11.28
CA GLU A 214 -22.56 -27.79 10.35
C GLU A 214 -21.12 -27.54 9.89
N VAL A 215 -20.76 -26.30 9.56
CA VAL A 215 -19.38 -25.93 9.21
C VAL A 215 -18.44 -26.23 10.38
N ASN A 216 -18.84 -25.86 11.61
CA ASN A 216 -18.03 -26.08 12.80
C ASN A 216 -17.79 -27.57 13.09
N GLU A 217 -18.84 -28.40 13.01
CA GLU A 217 -18.73 -29.84 13.21
C GLU A 217 -17.79 -30.49 12.20
N ARG A 218 -17.94 -30.14 10.90
CA ARG A 218 -17.07 -30.65 9.83
C ARG A 218 -15.62 -30.19 10.04
N ALA A 219 -15.41 -28.93 10.39
CA ALA A 219 -14.08 -28.39 10.65
C ALA A 219 -13.42 -29.01 11.90
N ASN A 220 -14.18 -29.27 12.97
CA ASN A 220 -13.69 -29.92 14.18
C ASN A 220 -13.28 -31.38 13.92
N ARG A 221 -14.08 -32.14 13.16
CA ARG A 221 -13.73 -33.50 12.76
C ARG A 221 -12.42 -33.53 11.97
N LEU A 222 -12.31 -32.67 10.96
CA LEU A 222 -11.10 -32.59 10.14
C LEU A 222 -9.89 -32.10 10.95
N ALA A 223 -10.06 -31.11 11.84
CA ALA A 223 -8.99 -30.63 12.70
C ALA A 223 -8.43 -31.74 13.60
N ARG A 224 -9.29 -32.62 14.14
CA ARG A 224 -8.85 -33.76 14.96
C ARG A 224 -8.11 -34.81 14.15
N VAL A 225 -8.54 -35.08 12.92
CA VAL A 225 -7.79 -35.95 12.00
C VAL A 225 -6.42 -35.35 11.71
N LEU A 226 -6.33 -34.05 11.41
CA LEU A 226 -5.07 -33.35 11.18
C LEU A 226 -4.14 -33.42 12.40
N VAL A 227 -4.65 -33.16 13.61
CA VAL A 227 -3.89 -33.30 14.86
C VAL A 227 -3.39 -34.74 15.04
N GLY A 228 -4.23 -35.75 14.78
CA GLY A 228 -3.83 -37.16 14.83
C GLY A 228 -2.75 -37.53 13.81
N LEU A 229 -2.63 -36.76 12.71
CA LEU A 229 -1.57 -36.90 11.72
C LEU A 229 -0.28 -36.16 12.10
N GLY A 230 -0.27 -35.40 13.20
CA GLY A 230 0.88 -34.64 13.70
C GLY A 230 0.82 -33.14 13.43
N VAL A 231 -0.23 -32.63 12.77
CA VAL A 231 -0.36 -31.21 12.47
C VAL A 231 -0.53 -30.40 13.75
N GLY A 232 0.36 -29.45 13.97
CA GLY A 232 0.28 -28.45 15.03
C GLY A 232 0.94 -27.13 14.61
N PRO A 233 1.35 -26.29 15.57
CA PRO A 233 2.14 -25.10 15.31
C PRO A 233 3.31 -25.33 14.36
N GLU A 234 3.52 -24.42 13.41
CA GLU A 234 4.56 -24.47 12.36
C GLU A 234 4.40 -25.60 11.31
N SER A 235 3.53 -26.60 11.55
CA SER A 235 3.21 -27.65 10.58
C SER A 235 2.37 -27.09 9.43
N ARG A 236 2.80 -27.34 8.20
CA ARG A 236 2.13 -26.82 7.01
C ARG A 236 1.19 -27.87 6.42
N VAL A 237 0.02 -27.42 5.99
CA VAL A 237 -0.97 -28.23 5.31
C VAL A 237 -1.18 -27.61 3.93
N GLY A 238 -0.85 -28.34 2.88
CA GLY A 238 -1.10 -27.92 1.50
C GLY A 238 -2.59 -28.08 1.17
N LEU A 239 -3.23 -27.06 0.60
CA LEU A 239 -4.64 -27.13 0.19
C LEU A 239 -4.71 -27.00 -1.32
N VAL A 240 -4.90 -28.14 -2.00
CA VAL A 240 -5.11 -28.23 -3.45
C VAL A 240 -6.58 -28.53 -3.67
N VAL A 241 -7.45 -27.54 -3.43
CA VAL A 241 -8.91 -27.69 -3.50
C VAL A 241 -9.51 -26.57 -4.34
N SER A 242 -10.55 -26.90 -5.11
CA SER A 242 -11.38 -25.93 -5.83
C SER A 242 -12.24 -25.13 -4.83
N ARG A 243 -12.89 -24.06 -5.30
CA ARG A 243 -13.84 -23.31 -4.48
C ARG A 243 -15.06 -24.18 -4.15
N SER A 244 -15.25 -24.46 -2.86
CA SER A 244 -16.33 -25.29 -2.36
C SER A 244 -16.58 -25.04 -0.87
N VAL A 245 -17.57 -25.73 -0.30
CA VAL A 245 -17.76 -25.78 1.16
C VAL A 245 -16.55 -26.43 1.83
N GLU A 246 -16.00 -27.48 1.23
CA GLU A 246 -14.86 -28.25 1.71
C GLU A 246 -13.61 -27.38 1.82
N MET A 247 -13.44 -26.41 0.92
CA MET A 247 -12.38 -25.41 1.02
C MET A 247 -12.49 -24.57 2.30
N VAL A 248 -13.68 -24.06 2.62
CA VAL A 248 -13.92 -23.28 3.84
C VAL A 248 -13.72 -24.13 5.09
N VAL A 249 -14.24 -25.36 5.08
CA VAL A 249 -14.06 -26.35 6.15
C VAL A 249 -12.57 -26.67 6.35
N ALA A 250 -11.82 -26.90 5.29
CA ALA A 250 -10.38 -27.20 5.34
C ALA A 250 -9.58 -26.03 5.92
N LEU A 251 -9.85 -24.80 5.48
CA LEU A 251 -9.21 -23.60 6.02
C LEU A 251 -9.44 -23.48 7.54
N LEU A 252 -10.69 -23.59 7.99
CA LEU A 252 -11.03 -23.55 9.42
C LEU A 252 -10.40 -24.70 10.20
N ALA A 253 -10.40 -25.92 9.65
CA ALA A 253 -9.84 -27.10 10.29
C ALA A 253 -8.33 -26.96 10.54
N VAL A 254 -7.58 -26.45 9.56
CA VAL A 254 -6.14 -26.20 9.72
C VAL A 254 -5.88 -25.15 10.80
N VAL A 255 -6.64 -24.04 10.79
CA VAL A 255 -6.52 -22.98 11.79
C VAL A 255 -6.88 -23.47 13.20
N LYS A 256 -7.89 -24.34 13.34
CA LYS A 256 -8.33 -24.98 14.60
C LYS A 256 -7.32 -26.00 15.13
N ALA A 257 -6.70 -26.78 14.24
CA ALA A 257 -5.62 -27.71 14.57
C ALA A 257 -4.33 -26.99 15.01
N GLY A 258 -4.21 -25.69 14.69
CA GLY A 258 -3.02 -24.88 14.99
C GLY A 258 -1.97 -24.92 13.87
N GLY A 259 -2.29 -25.52 12.74
CA GLY A 259 -1.41 -25.60 11.57
C GLY A 259 -1.41 -24.35 10.70
N VAL A 260 -0.64 -24.43 9.61
CA VAL A 260 -0.41 -23.37 8.63
C VAL A 260 -0.96 -23.80 7.30
N TYR A 261 -2.00 -23.15 6.79
CA TYR A 261 -2.52 -23.50 5.47
C TYR A 261 -1.65 -22.91 4.36
N VAL A 262 -1.39 -23.70 3.32
CA VAL A 262 -0.67 -23.31 2.10
C VAL A 262 -1.60 -23.57 0.92
N PRO A 263 -2.39 -22.56 0.50
CA PRO A 263 -3.37 -22.74 -0.55
C PRO A 263 -2.69 -22.75 -1.92
N ILE A 264 -3.10 -23.69 -2.77
CA ILE A 264 -2.54 -23.91 -4.10
C ILE A 264 -3.70 -24.08 -5.07
N ASP A 265 -3.79 -23.17 -6.03
CA ASP A 265 -4.83 -23.20 -7.06
C ASP A 265 -4.63 -24.44 -7.95
N PRO A 266 -5.61 -25.36 -8.01
CA PRO A 266 -5.48 -26.59 -8.80
C PRO A 266 -5.34 -26.32 -10.30
N ARG A 267 -5.73 -25.13 -10.78
CA ARG A 267 -5.63 -24.71 -12.19
C ARG A 267 -4.23 -24.23 -12.57
N TYR A 268 -3.33 -24.03 -11.61
CA TYR A 268 -1.95 -23.69 -11.92
C TYR A 268 -1.28 -24.80 -12.73
N PRO A 269 -0.31 -24.47 -13.60
CA PRO A 269 0.50 -25.46 -14.30
C PRO A 269 1.12 -26.48 -13.33
N ALA A 270 1.22 -27.76 -13.75
CA ALA A 270 1.64 -28.84 -12.85
C ALA A 270 3.03 -28.62 -12.24
N ASN A 271 3.96 -28.05 -13.01
CA ASN A 271 5.29 -27.67 -12.52
C ASN A 271 5.27 -26.58 -11.43
N ARG A 272 4.27 -25.69 -11.46
CA ARG A 272 4.10 -24.65 -10.43
C ARG A 272 3.51 -25.26 -9.15
N ILE A 273 2.54 -26.15 -9.26
CA ILE A 273 1.99 -26.91 -8.12
C ILE A 273 3.09 -27.73 -7.46
N ALA A 274 3.87 -28.48 -8.25
CA ALA A 274 5.02 -29.25 -7.79
C ALA A 274 6.03 -28.38 -7.04
N PHE A 275 6.47 -27.27 -7.65
CA PHE A 275 7.38 -26.32 -7.01
C PHE A 275 6.84 -25.79 -5.68
N MET A 276 5.57 -25.39 -5.61
CA MET A 276 4.97 -24.87 -4.39
C MET A 276 4.89 -25.94 -3.30
N LEU A 277 4.57 -27.19 -3.63
CA LEU A 277 4.54 -28.30 -2.67
C LEU A 277 5.93 -28.66 -2.16
N ASP A 278 6.92 -28.76 -3.06
CA ASP A 278 8.31 -29.03 -2.71
C ASP A 278 8.90 -27.92 -1.83
N ASP A 279 8.78 -26.67 -2.27
CA ASP A 279 9.24 -25.52 -1.49
C ASP A 279 8.50 -25.47 -0.17
N ALA A 280 7.17 -25.66 -0.14
CA ALA A 280 6.37 -25.60 1.08
C ALA A 280 6.62 -26.76 2.05
N ALA A 281 7.03 -27.93 1.57
CA ALA A 281 7.19 -29.16 2.37
C ALA A 281 6.07 -29.35 3.42
N PRO A 282 4.81 -29.51 2.99
CA PRO A 282 3.68 -29.72 3.90
C PRO A 282 3.70 -31.13 4.52
N GLU A 283 3.25 -31.26 5.76
CA GLU A 283 3.08 -32.56 6.42
C GLU A 283 1.92 -33.36 5.81
N VAL A 284 0.84 -32.64 5.48
CA VAL A 284 -0.39 -33.18 4.91
C VAL A 284 -0.78 -32.32 3.70
N VAL A 285 -1.24 -32.95 2.63
CA VAL A 285 -1.89 -32.27 1.50
C VAL A 285 -3.36 -32.65 1.49
N LEU A 286 -4.23 -31.66 1.51
CA LEU A 286 -5.67 -31.80 1.37
C LEU A 286 -6.05 -31.57 -0.09
N ALA A 287 -6.83 -32.50 -0.64
CA ALA A 287 -7.42 -32.39 -1.97
C ALA A 287 -8.85 -32.94 -1.95
N THR A 288 -9.59 -32.75 -3.02
CA THR A 288 -10.82 -33.48 -3.33
C THR A 288 -10.55 -34.55 -4.38
N VAL A 289 -11.50 -35.47 -4.62
CA VAL A 289 -11.40 -36.47 -5.69
C VAL A 289 -11.15 -35.80 -7.04
N GLU A 290 -11.80 -34.66 -7.28
CA GLU A 290 -11.60 -33.83 -8.48
C GLU A 290 -10.16 -33.34 -8.65
N THR A 291 -9.51 -32.97 -7.54
CA THR A 291 -8.22 -32.26 -7.55
C THR A 291 -7.03 -33.15 -7.17
N ALA A 292 -7.27 -34.37 -6.69
CA ALA A 292 -6.24 -35.30 -6.25
C ALA A 292 -5.21 -35.62 -7.35
N GLU A 293 -5.63 -35.72 -8.61
CA GLU A 293 -4.73 -35.98 -9.75
C GLU A 293 -3.75 -34.80 -10.03
N ARG A 294 -4.04 -33.60 -9.52
CA ARG A 294 -3.15 -32.44 -9.62
C ARG A 294 -1.98 -32.52 -8.64
N VAL A 295 -2.07 -33.37 -7.62
CA VAL A 295 -1.06 -33.52 -6.57
C VAL A 295 0.03 -34.51 -7.03
N PRO A 296 1.30 -34.09 -7.17
CA PRO A 296 2.38 -34.99 -7.56
C PRO A 296 2.65 -36.07 -6.50
N GLN A 297 2.65 -37.34 -6.91
CA GLN A 297 2.82 -38.50 -6.02
C GLN A 297 4.13 -38.53 -5.22
N ARG A 298 5.17 -37.80 -5.65
CA ARG A 298 6.49 -37.79 -4.99
C ARG A 298 6.70 -36.64 -4.00
N GLU A 299 5.87 -35.61 -4.05
CA GLU A 299 6.12 -34.33 -3.37
C GLU A 299 5.05 -33.98 -2.34
N ALA A 300 3.90 -34.67 -2.36
CA ALA A 300 2.96 -34.62 -1.24
C ALA A 300 3.55 -35.39 -0.06
N GLY A 301 3.44 -34.83 1.15
CA GLY A 301 3.49 -35.61 2.37
C GLY A 301 2.33 -36.62 2.39
N ARG A 302 1.56 -36.67 3.48
CA ARG A 302 0.36 -37.51 3.51
C ARG A 302 -0.76 -36.83 2.70
N LEU A 303 -1.18 -37.42 1.57
CA LEU A 303 -2.36 -36.96 0.83
C LEU A 303 -3.63 -37.43 1.54
N LEU A 304 -4.54 -36.51 1.85
CA LEU A 304 -5.87 -36.78 2.38
C LEU A 304 -6.90 -36.21 1.40
N VAL A 305 -7.70 -37.10 0.80
CA VAL A 305 -8.72 -36.74 -0.18
C VAL A 305 -10.05 -36.58 0.55
N LEU A 306 -10.50 -35.35 0.74
CA LEU A 306 -11.55 -34.96 1.69
C LEU A 306 -12.87 -35.71 1.47
N ASP A 307 -13.26 -35.94 0.22
CA ASP A 307 -14.52 -36.54 -0.24
C ASP A 307 -14.36 -38.02 -0.66
N ASP A 308 -13.22 -38.65 -0.38
CA ASP A 308 -13.06 -40.09 -0.60
C ASP A 308 -13.66 -40.93 0.54
N GLU A 309 -14.01 -42.18 0.25
CA GLU A 309 -14.73 -43.05 1.20
C GLU A 309 -13.92 -43.30 2.48
N HIS A 310 -12.60 -43.46 2.36
CA HIS A 310 -11.73 -43.71 3.51
C HIS A 310 -11.67 -42.51 4.45
N THR A 311 -11.46 -41.31 3.92
CA THR A 311 -11.40 -40.07 4.70
C THR A 311 -12.75 -39.79 5.35
N GLN A 312 -13.86 -39.99 4.63
CA GLN A 312 -15.20 -39.82 5.19
C GLN A 312 -15.46 -40.77 6.38
N GLN A 313 -14.98 -42.02 6.32
CA GLN A 313 -15.06 -42.94 7.47
C GLN A 313 -14.23 -42.46 8.67
N LEU A 314 -13.03 -41.93 8.44
CA LEU A 314 -12.19 -41.34 9.49
C LEU A 314 -12.87 -40.12 10.13
N LEU A 315 -13.40 -39.21 9.31
CA LEU A 315 -14.10 -38.02 9.78
C LEU A 315 -15.35 -38.37 10.57
N ALA A 316 -16.10 -39.40 10.15
CA ALA A 316 -17.30 -39.89 10.85
C ALA A 316 -17.01 -40.37 12.28
N GLN A 317 -15.79 -40.87 12.54
CA GLN A 317 -15.36 -41.34 13.86
C GLN A 317 -14.78 -40.24 14.75
N ALA A 318 -14.37 -39.10 14.17
CA ALA A 318 -13.80 -37.98 14.91
C ALA A 318 -14.87 -37.22 15.72
N SER A 319 -14.48 -36.69 16.88
CA SER A 319 -15.37 -35.85 17.70
C SER A 319 -15.71 -34.53 16.99
N VAL A 320 -16.95 -34.07 17.18
CA VAL A 320 -17.44 -32.77 16.69
C VAL A 320 -17.15 -31.61 17.64
N THR A 321 -16.64 -31.87 18.84
CA THR A 321 -16.42 -30.85 19.87
C THR A 321 -15.24 -29.95 19.54
N ASP A 322 -15.37 -28.66 19.87
CA ASP A 322 -14.33 -27.64 19.68
C ASP A 322 -12.99 -28.08 20.29
N LEU A 323 -11.89 -27.70 19.64
CA LEU A 323 -10.54 -28.08 20.05
C LEU A 323 -9.98 -27.04 21.03
N THR A 324 -9.45 -27.53 22.14
CA THR A 324 -8.67 -26.76 23.10
C THR A 324 -7.18 -27.03 22.93
N ASP A 325 -6.31 -26.30 23.64
CA ASP A 325 -4.87 -26.58 23.63
C ASP A 325 -4.52 -27.97 24.17
N VAL A 326 -5.39 -28.60 24.95
CA VAL A 326 -5.21 -29.99 25.43
C VAL A 326 -5.42 -31.00 24.30
N ASP A 327 -6.27 -30.66 23.34
CA ASP A 327 -6.51 -31.51 22.17
C ASP A 327 -5.40 -31.39 21.13
N ARG A 328 -4.67 -30.27 21.09
CA ARG A 328 -3.64 -29.97 20.07
C ARG A 328 -2.31 -30.67 20.38
N VAL A 329 -1.49 -30.83 19.34
CA VAL A 329 -0.11 -31.34 19.47
C VAL A 329 0.72 -30.46 20.41
N SER A 330 0.51 -29.15 20.36
CA SER A 330 1.04 -28.19 21.34
C SER A 330 0.18 -26.90 21.36
N PRO A 331 0.24 -26.10 22.42
CA PRO A 331 -0.49 -24.84 22.51
C PRO A 331 -0.12 -23.86 21.37
N VAL A 332 -1.10 -23.12 20.89
CA VAL A 332 -0.89 -22.09 19.87
C VAL A 332 -0.45 -20.76 20.49
N ASP A 333 0.51 -20.09 19.86
CA ASP A 333 0.99 -18.74 20.19
C ASP A 333 0.65 -17.79 19.04
N ALA A 334 0.43 -16.51 19.35
CA ALA A 334 0.05 -15.51 18.35
C ALA A 334 1.13 -15.30 17.27
N ARG A 335 2.41 -15.56 17.59
CA ARG A 335 3.54 -15.44 16.65
C ARG A 335 3.67 -16.62 15.70
N HIS A 336 2.98 -17.74 15.98
CA HIS A 336 2.99 -18.86 15.05
C HIS A 336 2.37 -18.44 13.70
N PRO A 337 2.82 -19.04 12.60
CA PRO A 337 2.24 -18.81 11.28
C PRO A 337 0.76 -19.25 11.22
N ALA A 338 -0.04 -18.47 10.50
CA ALA A 338 -1.41 -18.83 10.12
C ALA A 338 -1.45 -19.41 8.70
N TYR A 339 -0.71 -18.80 7.77
CA TYR A 339 -0.66 -19.23 6.38
C TYR A 339 0.65 -18.89 5.68
N VAL A 340 0.84 -19.51 4.52
CA VAL A 340 1.87 -19.15 3.54
C VAL A 340 1.21 -18.87 2.20
N ILE A 341 1.40 -17.66 1.66
CA ILE A 341 0.91 -17.27 0.32
C ILE A 341 2.10 -17.05 -0.60
N TYR A 342 2.08 -17.69 -1.77
CA TYR A 342 3.15 -17.54 -2.76
C TYR A 342 2.88 -16.37 -3.69
N THR A 343 3.81 -15.41 -3.72
CA THR A 343 3.77 -14.26 -4.63
C THR A 343 4.79 -14.44 -5.77
N SER A 344 4.61 -13.71 -6.87
CA SER A 344 5.61 -13.67 -7.95
C SER A 344 6.88 -12.96 -7.46
N GLY A 345 7.96 -13.71 -7.26
CA GLY A 345 9.23 -13.12 -6.86
C GLY A 345 9.89 -12.33 -7.99
N SER A 346 10.58 -11.24 -7.66
CA SER A 346 11.40 -10.46 -8.60
C SER A 346 12.49 -11.27 -9.30
N THR A 347 12.87 -12.43 -8.74
CA THR A 347 13.83 -13.39 -9.29
C THR A 347 13.20 -14.42 -10.24
N GLY A 348 11.90 -14.30 -10.53
CA GLY A 348 11.14 -15.21 -11.41
C GLY A 348 10.56 -16.45 -10.73
N ALA A 349 11.18 -16.93 -9.64
CA ALA A 349 10.62 -18.00 -8.81
C ALA A 349 9.62 -17.45 -7.77
N PRO A 350 8.45 -18.10 -7.57
CA PRO A 350 7.51 -17.72 -6.52
C PRO A 350 8.14 -17.79 -5.12
N LYS A 351 7.76 -16.89 -4.22
CA LYS A 351 8.25 -16.87 -2.82
C LYS A 351 7.07 -16.93 -1.86
N GLY A 352 7.16 -17.81 -0.86
CA GLY A 352 6.14 -17.94 0.18
C GLY A 352 6.27 -16.87 1.25
N VAL A 353 5.29 -15.98 1.36
CA VAL A 353 5.16 -15.00 2.44
C VAL A 353 4.55 -15.69 3.66
N VAL A 354 5.23 -15.67 4.79
CA VAL A 354 4.79 -16.31 6.03
C VAL A 354 4.08 -15.30 6.93
N VAL A 355 2.76 -15.43 7.09
CA VAL A 355 1.95 -14.50 7.88
C VAL A 355 1.59 -15.12 9.23
N SER A 356 1.75 -14.35 10.31
CA SER A 356 1.48 -14.81 11.67
C SER A 356 -0.01 -14.79 12.00
N ARG A 357 -0.42 -15.56 13.02
CA ARG A 357 -1.80 -15.56 13.52
C ARG A 357 -2.20 -14.19 14.05
N ALA A 358 -1.34 -13.54 14.83
CA ALA A 358 -1.59 -12.18 15.34
C ALA A 358 -1.83 -11.17 14.21
N ALA A 359 -1.09 -11.27 13.11
CA ALA A 359 -1.27 -10.36 11.97
C ALA A 359 -2.65 -10.54 11.33
N VAL A 360 -3.08 -11.80 11.08
CA VAL A 360 -4.40 -12.09 10.50
C VAL A 360 -5.54 -11.71 11.45
N GLU A 361 -5.43 -12.09 12.72
CA GLU A 361 -6.46 -11.82 13.73
C GLU A 361 -6.60 -10.31 14.00
N GLY A 362 -5.48 -9.60 14.09
CA GLY A 362 -5.46 -8.14 14.20
C GLY A 362 -6.04 -7.45 12.95
N PHE A 363 -5.70 -7.94 11.75
CA PHE A 363 -6.26 -7.46 10.50
C PHE A 363 -7.79 -7.64 10.44
N LEU A 364 -8.30 -8.84 10.74
CA LEU A 364 -9.73 -9.13 10.70
C LEU A 364 -10.52 -8.24 11.67
N GLY A 365 -9.98 -7.98 12.86
CA GLY A 365 -10.55 -7.02 13.81
C GLY A 365 -10.59 -5.60 13.24
N ALA A 366 -9.46 -5.11 12.71
CA ALA A 366 -9.35 -3.75 12.21
C ALA A 366 -10.20 -3.48 10.95
N VAL A 367 -10.24 -4.44 10.01
CA VAL A 367 -11.00 -4.29 8.76
C VAL A 367 -12.50 -4.49 8.99
N GLY A 368 -12.90 -5.35 9.94
CA GLY A 368 -14.31 -5.57 10.30
C GLY A 368 -15.00 -4.30 10.79
N GLU A 369 -14.32 -3.52 11.65
CA GLU A 369 -14.79 -2.20 12.07
C GLU A 369 -14.96 -1.22 10.90
N ARG A 370 -14.12 -1.35 9.86
CA ARG A 370 -14.15 -0.42 8.72
C ARG A 370 -15.16 -0.77 7.64
N VAL A 371 -15.37 -2.05 7.40
CA VAL A 371 -16.36 -2.54 6.42
C VAL A 371 -17.76 -2.57 7.04
N SER A 372 -17.89 -2.58 8.37
CA SER A 372 -19.16 -2.63 9.12
C SER A 372 -19.99 -3.87 8.80
N LEU A 373 -19.34 -5.05 8.75
CA LEU A 373 -20.00 -6.31 8.45
C LEU A 373 -20.69 -6.89 9.70
N GLY A 374 -21.89 -7.45 9.57
CA GLY A 374 -22.60 -8.09 10.69
C GLY A 374 -23.53 -9.23 10.26
N ALA A 375 -24.24 -9.84 11.21
CA ALA A 375 -24.99 -11.09 10.98
C ALA A 375 -26.09 -11.08 9.91
N GLY A 376 -26.55 -9.90 9.49
CA GLY A 376 -27.50 -9.76 8.37
C GLY A 376 -26.82 -9.66 6.99
N ASP A 377 -25.50 -9.60 6.94
CA ASP A 377 -24.75 -9.43 5.71
C ASP A 377 -24.37 -10.76 5.07
N ARG A 378 -24.17 -10.69 3.75
CA ARG A 378 -23.56 -11.76 2.96
C ARG A 378 -22.45 -11.20 2.10
N LEU A 379 -21.24 -11.70 2.31
CA LEU A 379 -20.06 -11.33 1.53
C LEU A 379 -19.85 -12.34 0.40
N LEU A 380 -19.71 -11.85 -0.83
CA LEU A 380 -19.42 -12.68 -2.00
C LEU A 380 -17.91 -12.87 -2.18
N ALA A 381 -17.47 -14.12 -2.13
CA ALA A 381 -16.09 -14.55 -2.34
C ALA A 381 -15.88 -14.97 -3.81
N VAL A 382 -15.03 -14.24 -4.52
CA VAL A 382 -14.70 -14.44 -5.95
C VAL A 382 -13.21 -14.59 -6.20
N THR A 383 -12.37 -14.45 -5.17
CA THR A 383 -10.92 -14.51 -5.30
C THR A 383 -10.41 -15.94 -5.12
N THR A 384 -9.37 -16.34 -5.85
CA THR A 384 -8.74 -17.65 -5.63
C THR A 384 -8.03 -17.67 -4.28
N VAL A 385 -8.11 -18.80 -3.56
CA VAL A 385 -7.48 -18.97 -2.25
C VAL A 385 -5.96 -18.83 -2.27
N SER A 386 -5.33 -18.88 -3.45
CA SER A 386 -3.90 -18.60 -3.61
C SER A 386 -3.54 -17.11 -3.49
N PHE A 387 -4.51 -16.20 -3.43
CA PHE A 387 -4.30 -14.81 -3.02
C PHE A 387 -4.80 -14.60 -1.59
N ASP A 388 -4.07 -13.82 -0.82
CA ASP A 388 -4.37 -13.50 0.58
C ASP A 388 -5.71 -12.75 0.75
N ILE A 389 -6.14 -11.99 -0.26
CA ILE A 389 -7.47 -11.37 -0.39
C ILE A 389 -8.60 -12.37 -0.09
N ALA A 390 -8.48 -13.63 -0.49
CA ALA A 390 -9.48 -14.66 -0.21
C ALA A 390 -9.65 -14.97 1.29
N ALA A 391 -8.60 -14.76 2.10
CA ALA A 391 -8.71 -14.93 3.55
C ALA A 391 -9.65 -13.88 4.18
N LEU A 392 -9.69 -12.64 3.65
CA LEU A 392 -10.72 -11.68 4.04
C LEU A 392 -12.10 -12.19 3.62
N GLU A 393 -12.24 -12.60 2.36
CA GLU A 393 -13.54 -13.02 1.81
C GLU A 393 -14.15 -14.20 2.57
N VAL A 394 -13.32 -15.11 3.08
CA VAL A 394 -13.77 -16.27 3.85
C VAL A 394 -13.89 -15.96 5.33
N PHE A 395 -12.86 -15.45 6.00
CA PHE A 395 -12.86 -15.39 7.46
C PHE A 395 -13.61 -14.19 8.02
N LEU A 396 -13.58 -13.03 7.35
CA LEU A 396 -14.25 -11.82 7.85
C LEU A 396 -15.75 -12.04 8.09
N PRO A 397 -16.54 -12.56 7.13
CA PRO A 397 -17.95 -12.82 7.40
C PRO A 397 -18.16 -13.80 8.55
N LEU A 398 -17.38 -14.87 8.60
CA LEU A 398 -17.51 -15.93 9.60
C LEU A 398 -17.22 -15.46 11.03
N VAL A 399 -16.30 -14.51 11.23
CA VAL A 399 -16.03 -13.95 12.57
C VAL A 399 -16.98 -12.81 12.96
N CYS A 400 -17.71 -12.25 11.98
CA CYS A 400 -18.72 -11.20 12.17
C CYS A 400 -20.16 -11.74 12.26
N GLY A 401 -20.35 -13.06 12.10
CA GLY A 401 -21.67 -13.70 12.10
C GLY A 401 -22.41 -13.61 10.76
N ALA A 402 -21.79 -13.03 9.73
CA ALA A 402 -22.32 -12.91 8.38
C ALA A 402 -22.18 -14.21 7.58
N GLY A 403 -22.88 -14.32 6.46
CA GLY A 403 -22.68 -15.43 5.52
C GLY A 403 -21.58 -15.14 4.50
N VAL A 404 -20.87 -16.17 4.04
CA VAL A 404 -20.04 -16.12 2.84
C VAL A 404 -20.73 -16.86 1.69
N VAL A 405 -20.85 -16.19 0.54
CA VAL A 405 -21.30 -16.80 -0.71
C VAL A 405 -20.06 -17.08 -1.54
N VAL A 406 -19.71 -18.34 -1.74
CA VAL A 406 -18.53 -18.76 -2.51
C VAL A 406 -18.96 -18.96 -3.96
N ALA A 407 -18.49 -18.09 -4.86
CA ALA A 407 -18.68 -18.27 -6.29
C ALA A 407 -17.71 -19.33 -6.82
N SER A 408 -18.22 -20.30 -7.58
CA SER A 408 -17.39 -21.22 -8.34
C SER A 408 -16.47 -20.46 -9.31
N ASP A 409 -15.47 -21.15 -9.84
CA ASP A 409 -14.54 -20.54 -10.80
C ASP A 409 -15.21 -20.06 -12.08
N ALA A 410 -16.25 -20.77 -12.54
CA ALA A 410 -17.04 -20.38 -13.71
C ALA A 410 -17.90 -19.15 -13.42
N GLU A 411 -18.56 -19.11 -12.26
CA GLU A 411 -19.38 -17.97 -11.84
C GLU A 411 -18.51 -16.72 -11.70
N ALA A 412 -17.37 -16.80 -11.02
CA ALA A 412 -16.49 -15.64 -10.81
C ALA A 412 -15.87 -15.05 -12.09
N ALA A 413 -15.82 -15.82 -13.19
CA ALA A 413 -15.30 -15.37 -14.47
C ALA A 413 -16.34 -14.63 -15.32
N ASP A 414 -17.63 -14.71 -15.00
CA ASP A 414 -18.73 -14.13 -15.78
C ASP A 414 -19.54 -13.12 -14.95
N PRO A 415 -19.43 -11.81 -15.23
CA PRO A 415 -20.18 -10.78 -14.52
C PRO A 415 -21.70 -10.97 -14.56
N VAL A 416 -22.26 -11.55 -15.63
CA VAL A 416 -23.70 -11.79 -15.75
C VAL A 416 -24.13 -12.85 -14.75
N VAL A 417 -23.39 -13.95 -14.68
CA VAL A 417 -23.65 -15.03 -13.71
C VAL A 417 -23.44 -14.53 -12.27
N LEU A 418 -22.40 -13.71 -12.03
CA LEU A 418 -22.20 -13.07 -10.73
C LEU A 418 -23.38 -12.19 -10.32
N SER A 419 -23.97 -11.43 -11.24
CA SER A 419 -25.15 -10.59 -10.97
C SER A 419 -26.36 -11.43 -10.52
N GLU A 420 -26.58 -12.59 -11.16
CA GLU A 420 -27.62 -13.53 -10.75
C GLU A 420 -27.37 -14.10 -9.36
N LEU A 421 -26.12 -14.43 -9.03
CA LEU A 421 -25.72 -14.92 -7.72
C LEU A 421 -25.90 -13.86 -6.62
N VAL A 422 -25.49 -12.62 -6.89
CA VAL A 422 -25.70 -11.47 -5.99
C VAL A 422 -27.18 -11.27 -5.68
N LYS A 423 -28.02 -11.31 -6.71
CA LYS A 423 -29.47 -11.15 -6.55
C LYS A 423 -30.09 -12.32 -5.81
N ARG A 424 -29.71 -13.56 -6.15
CA ARG A 424 -30.29 -14.79 -5.58
C ARG A 424 -30.02 -14.90 -4.08
N TRP A 425 -28.81 -14.54 -3.67
CA TRP A 425 -28.35 -14.68 -2.28
C TRP A 425 -28.30 -13.37 -1.52
N GLU A 426 -28.91 -12.30 -2.06
CA GLU A 426 -28.98 -10.99 -1.42
C GLU A 426 -27.62 -10.50 -0.89
N VAL A 427 -26.57 -10.65 -1.71
CA VAL A 427 -25.21 -10.24 -1.36
C VAL A 427 -25.20 -8.76 -1.03
N SER A 428 -24.66 -8.40 0.13
CA SER A 428 -24.62 -7.03 0.63
C SER A 428 -23.22 -6.40 0.54
N VAL A 429 -22.18 -7.23 0.43
CA VAL A 429 -20.78 -6.80 0.34
C VAL A 429 -20.06 -7.65 -0.69
N MET A 430 -19.25 -7.02 -1.53
CA MET A 430 -18.39 -7.74 -2.46
C MET A 430 -17.06 -7.02 -2.58
N GLN A 431 -16.00 -7.81 -2.67
CA GLN A 431 -14.65 -7.35 -2.96
C GLN A 431 -14.24 -7.78 -4.36
N ALA A 432 -13.59 -6.88 -5.09
CA ALA A 432 -13.01 -7.20 -6.38
C ALA A 432 -11.88 -6.24 -6.77
N THR A 433 -11.09 -6.63 -7.76
CA THR A 433 -10.14 -5.72 -8.39
C THR A 433 -10.86 -4.65 -9.21
N PRO A 434 -10.26 -3.45 -9.39
CA PRO A 434 -10.74 -2.45 -10.34
C PRO A 434 -11.07 -3.02 -11.73
N THR A 435 -10.28 -3.96 -12.24
CA THR A 435 -10.57 -4.64 -13.51
C THR A 435 -11.91 -5.37 -13.51
N LEU A 436 -12.23 -6.18 -12.49
CA LEU A 436 -13.53 -6.86 -12.41
C LEU A 436 -14.66 -5.85 -12.17
N TRP A 437 -14.45 -4.83 -11.35
CA TRP A 437 -15.43 -3.75 -11.16
C TRP A 437 -15.76 -3.01 -12.46
N GLN A 438 -14.76 -2.78 -13.31
CA GLN A 438 -14.96 -2.18 -14.62
C GLN A 438 -15.87 -3.05 -15.50
N ALA A 439 -15.68 -4.38 -15.48
CA ALA A 439 -16.52 -5.32 -16.21
C ALA A 439 -17.97 -5.33 -15.67
N VAL A 440 -18.16 -5.36 -14.35
CA VAL A 440 -19.48 -5.29 -13.69
C VAL A 440 -20.21 -4.00 -14.07
N VAL A 441 -19.56 -2.85 -13.92
CA VAL A 441 -20.14 -1.53 -14.26
C VAL A 441 -20.55 -1.44 -15.73
N SER A 442 -19.77 -2.07 -16.63
CA SER A 442 -20.04 -2.04 -18.06
C SER A 442 -21.14 -3.01 -18.51
N GLN A 443 -21.27 -4.16 -17.86
CA GLN A 443 -22.15 -5.25 -18.31
C GLN A 443 -23.45 -5.37 -17.49
N VAL A 444 -23.35 -5.22 -16.17
CA VAL A 444 -24.44 -5.48 -15.20
C VAL A 444 -24.44 -4.44 -14.06
N PRO A 445 -24.54 -3.13 -14.36
CA PRO A 445 -24.44 -2.07 -13.35
C PRO A 445 -25.51 -2.15 -12.25
N GLU A 446 -26.66 -2.79 -12.51
CA GLU A 446 -27.73 -3.03 -11.54
C GLU A 446 -27.33 -3.98 -10.40
N MET A 447 -26.31 -4.83 -10.60
CA MET A 447 -25.74 -5.71 -9.58
C MET A 447 -25.28 -4.93 -8.33
N LEU A 448 -24.83 -3.68 -8.52
CA LEU A 448 -24.27 -2.86 -7.44
C LEU A 448 -25.34 -2.29 -6.50
N ARG A 449 -26.63 -2.33 -6.86
CA ARG A 449 -27.69 -1.73 -6.03
C ARG A 449 -27.78 -2.42 -4.68
N GLY A 450 -27.47 -1.69 -3.61
CA GLY A 450 -27.46 -2.20 -2.24
C GLY A 450 -26.14 -2.86 -1.83
N VAL A 451 -25.21 -3.08 -2.77
CA VAL A 451 -23.91 -3.71 -2.52
C VAL A 451 -22.89 -2.66 -2.08
N ARG A 452 -22.23 -2.92 -0.94
CA ARG A 452 -21.03 -2.20 -0.52
C ARG A 452 -19.83 -2.74 -1.28
N VAL A 453 -19.15 -1.84 -1.97
CA VAL A 453 -18.04 -2.14 -2.86
C VAL A 453 -16.72 -2.04 -2.11
N LEU A 454 -15.95 -3.12 -2.10
CA LEU A 454 -14.56 -3.13 -1.68
C LEU A 454 -13.67 -3.26 -2.93
N ALA A 455 -12.80 -2.28 -3.17
CA ALA A 455 -11.93 -2.24 -4.33
C ALA A 455 -10.46 -2.24 -3.90
N GLY A 456 -9.66 -3.16 -4.42
CA GLY A 456 -8.24 -3.25 -4.06
C GLY A 456 -7.44 -4.12 -5.01
N GLY A 457 -6.12 -4.15 -4.82
CA GLY A 457 -5.18 -4.96 -5.60
C GLY A 457 -4.68 -4.31 -6.90
N GLU A 458 -5.34 -3.25 -7.37
CA GLU A 458 -4.89 -2.43 -8.50
C GLU A 458 -5.18 -0.94 -8.21
N VAL A 459 -4.61 -0.05 -9.03
CA VAL A 459 -4.95 1.37 -8.98
C VAL A 459 -6.42 1.54 -9.37
N LEU A 460 -7.22 2.11 -8.47
CA LEU A 460 -8.63 2.42 -8.73
C LEU A 460 -8.75 3.71 -9.56
N PRO A 461 -9.23 3.68 -10.82
CA PRO A 461 -9.37 4.89 -11.62
C PRO A 461 -10.48 5.80 -11.10
N ALA A 462 -10.27 7.12 -11.11
CA ALA A 462 -11.25 8.10 -10.61
C ALA A 462 -12.63 7.97 -11.28
N GLY A 463 -12.66 7.75 -12.60
CA GLY A 463 -13.90 7.55 -13.34
C GLY A 463 -14.68 6.30 -12.89
N LEU A 464 -13.96 5.21 -12.57
CA LEU A 464 -14.57 3.98 -12.06
C LEU A 464 -15.04 4.16 -10.61
N ALA A 465 -14.23 4.76 -9.74
CA ALA A 465 -14.57 5.05 -8.35
C ALA A 465 -15.89 5.86 -8.24
N ARG A 466 -16.00 6.94 -9.02
CA ARG A 466 -17.24 7.74 -9.09
C ARG A 466 -18.42 6.88 -9.51
N ARG A 467 -18.25 6.05 -10.55
CA ARG A 467 -19.34 5.21 -11.06
C ARG A 467 -19.77 4.13 -10.05
N LEU A 468 -18.83 3.57 -9.30
CA LEU A 468 -19.12 2.67 -8.19
C LEU A 468 -19.86 3.39 -7.06
N GLY A 469 -19.48 4.63 -6.74
CA GLY A 469 -20.17 5.45 -5.73
C GLY A 469 -21.60 5.84 -6.14
N GLU A 470 -21.85 6.07 -7.43
CA GLU A 470 -23.19 6.36 -7.96
C GLU A 470 -24.14 5.14 -7.93
N LEU A 471 -23.60 3.92 -8.06
CA LEU A 471 -24.37 2.70 -8.24
C LEU A 471 -24.47 1.83 -6.97
N GLY A 472 -23.42 1.84 -6.16
CA GLY A 472 -23.28 1.06 -4.93
C GLY A 472 -23.85 1.74 -3.69
N SER A 473 -23.90 1.01 -2.57
CA SER A 473 -24.29 1.57 -1.26
C SER A 473 -23.11 2.17 -0.48
N GLY A 474 -21.89 2.07 -1.02
CA GLY A 474 -20.67 2.67 -0.51
C GLY A 474 -19.44 2.07 -1.20
N VAL A 475 -18.33 2.82 -1.24
CA VAL A 475 -17.07 2.37 -1.84
C VAL A 475 -15.94 2.53 -0.85
N VAL A 476 -15.19 1.45 -0.64
CA VAL A 476 -13.94 1.46 0.13
C VAL A 476 -12.80 1.06 -0.79
N ASN A 477 -11.84 1.95 -0.97
CA ASN A 477 -10.56 1.66 -1.61
C ASN A 477 -9.60 1.05 -0.58
N LEU A 478 -8.98 -0.06 -0.93
CA LEU A 478 -8.15 -0.88 -0.05
C LEU A 478 -6.77 -1.03 -0.67
N TYR A 479 -5.73 -0.91 0.15
CA TYR A 479 -4.36 -1.08 -0.29
C TYR A 479 -3.53 -1.81 0.77
N GLY A 480 -2.73 -2.76 0.31
CA GLY A 480 -1.79 -3.51 1.13
C GLY A 480 -1.08 -4.56 0.28
N PRO A 481 0.24 -4.74 0.46
CA PRO A 481 0.95 -5.87 -0.11
C PRO A 481 0.77 -7.12 0.78
N THR A 482 0.99 -8.30 0.20
CA THR A 482 0.88 -9.58 0.92
C THR A 482 1.80 -9.66 2.14
N GLU A 483 2.97 -9.03 2.07
CA GLU A 483 3.95 -8.91 3.14
C GLU A 483 3.47 -8.08 4.34
N CYS A 484 2.36 -7.36 4.20
CA CYS A 484 1.73 -6.54 5.25
C CYS A 484 0.31 -7.01 5.60
N THR A 485 0.00 -8.28 5.31
CA THR A 485 -1.26 -8.96 5.62
C THR A 485 -2.48 -8.32 4.97
N ILE A 486 -2.71 -8.67 3.70
CA ILE A 486 -3.92 -8.36 2.93
C ILE A 486 -4.09 -6.86 2.66
N TRP A 487 -4.62 -6.07 3.60
CA TRP A 487 -4.77 -4.62 3.46
C TRP A 487 -4.14 -3.89 4.65
N SER A 488 -3.45 -2.78 4.36
CA SER A 488 -2.76 -1.94 5.35
C SER A 488 -3.42 -0.57 5.48
N THR A 489 -4.03 -0.04 4.42
CA THR A 489 -4.72 1.25 4.41
C THR A 489 -6.10 1.16 3.76
N THR A 490 -7.01 2.04 4.18
CA THR A 490 -8.37 2.12 3.65
C THR A 490 -8.82 3.56 3.43
N ALA A 491 -9.56 3.81 2.35
CA ALA A 491 -10.25 5.06 2.09
C ALA A 491 -11.73 4.79 1.79
N THR A 492 -12.63 5.34 2.61
CA THR A 492 -14.06 5.43 2.23
C THR A 492 -14.22 6.59 1.27
N LEU A 493 -14.74 6.32 0.08
CA LEU A 493 -14.90 7.33 -0.97
C LEU A 493 -16.30 7.93 -0.92
N GLY A 494 -16.39 9.25 -1.13
CA GLY A 494 -17.65 9.97 -1.28
C GLY A 494 -18.07 10.10 -2.74
N CYS A 495 -19.32 10.51 -2.98
CA CYS A 495 -19.84 10.70 -4.34
C CYS A 495 -19.18 11.88 -5.09
N ASP A 496 -18.55 12.81 -4.37
CA ASP A 496 -18.01 14.07 -4.90
C ASP A 496 -16.49 14.10 -5.08
N ASP A 497 -15.80 12.97 -4.90
CA ASP A 497 -14.34 12.92 -5.03
C ASP A 497 -13.92 13.04 -6.51
N GLN A 498 -13.52 14.24 -6.93
CA GLN A 498 -13.11 14.55 -8.32
C GLN A 498 -11.67 14.15 -8.66
N CYS A 499 -10.89 13.68 -7.67
CA CYS A 499 -9.47 13.35 -7.82
C CYS A 499 -9.24 11.83 -7.90
N ALA A 500 -7.98 11.45 -8.14
CA ALA A 500 -7.57 10.06 -8.00
C ALA A 500 -7.89 9.55 -6.58
N PRO A 501 -8.56 8.40 -6.43
CA PRO A 501 -8.89 7.84 -5.12
C PRO A 501 -7.63 7.66 -4.26
N PRO A 502 -7.61 8.18 -3.02
CA PRO A 502 -6.46 8.02 -2.15
C PRO A 502 -6.35 6.56 -1.65
N LEU A 503 -5.15 6.16 -1.24
CA LEU A 503 -4.94 4.90 -0.49
C LEU A 503 -5.53 4.98 0.93
N GLY A 504 -5.78 6.20 1.41
CA GLY A 504 -6.50 6.48 2.65
C GLY A 504 -5.61 6.49 3.87
N ARG A 505 -6.15 6.01 5.00
CA ARG A 505 -5.47 5.97 6.30
C ARG A 505 -5.08 4.55 6.68
N PRO A 506 -4.01 4.37 7.47
CA PRO A 506 -3.64 3.07 8.00
C PRO A 506 -4.76 2.45 8.84
N LEU A 507 -4.87 1.13 8.78
CA LEU A 507 -5.67 0.35 9.72
C LEU A 507 -5.10 0.45 11.14
N CYS A 508 -5.88 0.04 12.14
CA CYS A 508 -5.41 -0.05 13.52
C CYS A 508 -4.13 -0.90 13.62
N ASN A 509 -3.21 -0.50 14.50
CA ASN A 509 -1.90 -1.14 14.70
C ASN A 509 -1.00 -1.20 13.44
N THR A 510 -1.33 -0.44 12.39
CA THR A 510 -0.50 -0.23 11.21
C THR A 510 0.05 1.20 11.22
N SER A 511 1.28 1.38 10.77
CA SER A 511 1.85 2.70 10.48
C SER A 511 2.35 2.75 9.05
N VAL A 512 2.19 3.90 8.41
CA VAL A 512 2.67 4.16 7.06
C VAL A 512 3.54 5.42 7.03
N TYR A 513 4.63 5.37 6.28
CA TYR A 513 5.58 6.46 6.13
C TYR A 513 5.88 6.66 4.65
N VAL A 514 5.98 7.91 4.22
CA VAL A 514 6.47 8.25 2.88
C VAL A 514 7.85 8.84 3.04
N LEU A 515 8.87 8.11 2.60
CA LEU A 515 10.28 8.38 2.88
C LEU A 515 11.07 8.74 1.62
N ASP A 516 12.12 9.54 1.79
CA ASP A 516 13.13 9.76 0.76
C ASP A 516 14.20 8.64 0.76
N GLY A 517 15.16 8.72 -0.17
CA GLY A 517 16.25 7.74 -0.27
C GLY A 517 17.23 7.75 0.92
N GLY A 518 17.10 8.69 1.86
CA GLY A 518 17.83 8.74 3.12
C GLY A 518 17.03 8.20 4.31
N LEU A 519 15.83 7.64 4.08
CA LEU A 519 14.87 7.23 5.10
C LEU A 519 14.32 8.38 5.95
N GLY A 520 14.45 9.62 5.48
CA GLY A 520 13.82 10.81 6.05
C GLY A 520 12.39 10.97 5.54
N TRP A 521 11.53 11.63 6.32
CA TRP A 521 10.16 11.90 5.89
C TRP A 521 10.14 12.92 4.76
N VAL A 522 9.39 12.64 3.70
CA VAL A 522 9.13 13.65 2.68
C VAL A 522 8.03 14.60 3.16
N SER A 523 8.07 15.84 2.69
CA SER A 523 7.01 16.79 2.99
C SER A 523 5.70 16.44 2.31
N PRO A 524 4.54 16.85 2.86
CA PRO A 524 3.25 16.73 2.19
C PRO A 524 3.30 17.25 0.73
N GLY A 525 2.78 16.45 -0.20
CA GLY A 525 2.78 16.75 -1.64
C GLY A 525 4.04 16.33 -2.40
N VAL A 526 5.10 15.91 -1.71
CA VAL A 526 6.32 15.35 -2.35
C VAL A 526 6.20 13.84 -2.44
N VAL A 527 6.59 13.29 -3.59
CA VAL A 527 6.62 11.85 -3.81
C VAL A 527 7.80 11.24 -3.07
N GLY A 528 7.55 10.17 -2.34
CA GLY A 528 8.57 9.32 -1.74
C GLY A 528 8.17 7.85 -1.81
N GLU A 529 9.00 7.00 -1.25
CA GLU A 529 8.75 5.56 -1.16
C GLU A 529 7.88 5.25 0.06
N LEU A 530 6.88 4.40 -0.10
CA LEU A 530 5.95 4.02 0.96
C LEU A 530 6.52 2.87 1.79
N TYR A 531 6.66 3.10 3.09
CA TYR A 531 7.05 2.10 4.09
C TYR A 531 5.88 1.80 5.00
N ILE A 532 5.68 0.52 5.31
CA ILE A 532 4.62 0.04 6.19
C ILE A 532 5.27 -0.63 7.40
N ALA A 533 4.73 -0.37 8.58
CA ALA A 533 5.16 -0.97 9.84
C ALA A 533 3.95 -1.34 10.70
N GLY A 534 4.18 -2.13 11.75
CA GLY A 534 3.15 -2.51 12.71
C GLY A 534 2.91 -4.02 12.75
N THR A 535 1.82 -4.42 13.40
CA THR A 535 1.54 -5.84 13.70
C THR A 535 1.11 -6.64 12.48
N GLY A 536 0.71 -5.96 11.39
CA GLY A 536 0.36 -6.59 10.11
C GLY A 536 1.55 -7.09 9.30
N LEU A 537 2.79 -6.83 9.72
CA LEU A 537 3.97 -7.32 9.00
C LEU A 537 4.05 -8.85 9.05
N ALA A 538 4.30 -9.45 7.88
CA ALA A 538 4.64 -10.86 7.77
C ALA A 538 5.91 -11.18 8.55
N ARG A 539 6.05 -12.44 9.00
CA ARG A 539 7.28 -12.93 9.64
C ARG A 539 8.48 -12.86 8.69
N GLY A 540 8.22 -12.91 7.39
CA GLY A 540 9.20 -12.78 6.34
C GLY A 540 8.90 -13.70 5.15
N MET A 541 9.88 -13.80 4.27
CA MET A 541 9.86 -14.72 3.14
C MET A 541 10.43 -16.07 3.56
N ARG A 542 9.79 -17.17 3.15
CA ARG A 542 10.31 -18.52 3.37
C ARG A 542 11.67 -18.69 2.71
N GLY A 543 12.60 -19.35 3.41
CA GLY A 543 13.92 -19.72 2.87
C GLY A 543 14.88 -18.54 2.67
N VAL A 544 14.48 -17.32 2.99
CA VAL A 544 15.31 -16.11 2.94
C VAL A 544 15.54 -15.66 4.38
N ALA A 545 16.79 -15.65 4.83
CA ALA A 545 17.12 -15.04 6.11
C ALA A 545 16.80 -13.54 6.03
N GLY A 546 15.99 -13.06 6.99
CA GLY A 546 15.64 -11.64 7.14
C GLY A 546 16.76 -10.81 7.71
#